data_AF-A0A846YM20-F1
#
_entry.id   AF-A0A846YM20-F1
#
_cell.length_a   1.000
_cell.length_b   1.000
_cell.length_c   1.000
_cell.angle_alpha   90.00
_cell.angle_beta   90.00
_cell.angle_gamma   90.00
#
_symmetry.space_group_name_H-M   'P 1'
#
loop_
_entity.id
_entity.type
_entity.pdbx_description
1 polymer ?
#
loop_
_entity_poly.entity_id
_entity_poly.type
_entity_poly.pdbx_seq_one_letter_code
_entity_poly.pdbx_strand_id
1 'polypeptide(L)'
;MSSLFAVLPAAALDSAEQAYERYLSLVEAPEPSPPVRAVGVVCTLIHRSGTGLRVHRRPEARGALLEATVRDRFDCLRALLALTADRDLAVLDVATRRLYNPRGATRIQVTTGNITLPYLTESILDEILETPPDPRAPALQVTRAPMCYIRARRLPDEIFELEHRDLDAFFQLYTDNVPLVRKTIWAWAIRDPWWQQAIAWQPVDTPVAPRRRPVPEDDIDAVLAELRRMADEPPPELGALELLSTFGDLDNRTQAILDRPEPDAPERG
;
A
#
# COMPACT_ATOMS: atom_id res chain seq x y z
N MET A 1 12.73 16.23 -14.41
CA MET A 1 13.09 15.33 -15.54
C MET A 1 11.96 14.34 -15.71
N SER A 2 11.62 13.99 -16.94
CA SER A 2 10.60 12.98 -17.24
C SER A 2 11.17 11.59 -16.94
N SER A 3 10.45 10.73 -16.21
CA SER A 3 10.90 9.37 -15.88
C SER A 3 10.56 8.42 -17.03
N LEU A 4 11.51 7.59 -17.45
CA LEU A 4 11.31 6.62 -18.53
C LEU A 4 11.37 5.19 -17.98
N PHE A 5 10.40 4.37 -18.37
CA PHE A 5 10.29 2.98 -17.99
C PHE A 5 10.25 2.10 -19.24
N ALA A 6 10.92 0.96 -19.20
CA ALA A 6 10.77 -0.09 -20.20
C ALA A 6 9.99 -1.27 -19.62
N VAL A 7 8.93 -1.70 -20.31
CA VAL A 7 8.19 -2.91 -19.99
C VAL A 7 8.62 -3.99 -20.95
N LEU A 8 9.18 -5.07 -20.42
CA LEU A 8 9.90 -6.09 -21.18
C LEU A 8 9.37 -7.49 -20.84
N PRO A 9 9.35 -8.45 -21.78
CA PRO A 9 9.05 -9.85 -21.47
C PRO A 9 10.01 -10.42 -20.42
N ALA A 10 9.49 -10.98 -19.33
CA ALA A 10 10.28 -11.41 -18.17
C ALA A 10 11.02 -12.74 -18.37
N ALA A 11 10.58 -13.58 -19.33
CA ALA A 11 11.09 -14.94 -19.52
C ALA A 11 12.60 -15.04 -19.81
N ALA A 12 13.24 -13.96 -20.28
CA ALA A 12 14.66 -13.91 -20.65
C ALA A 12 15.44 -12.79 -19.95
N LEU A 13 14.97 -12.35 -18.78
CA LEU A 13 15.58 -11.27 -18.00
C LEU A 13 15.95 -11.74 -16.61
N ASP A 14 17.20 -12.19 -16.48
CA ASP A 14 17.76 -12.67 -15.20
C ASP A 14 18.52 -11.58 -14.45
N SER A 15 18.88 -10.47 -15.13
CA SER A 15 19.61 -9.35 -14.52
C SER A 15 19.17 -7.98 -15.05
N ALA A 16 19.46 -6.94 -14.27
CA ALA A 16 19.25 -5.56 -14.68
C ALA A 16 20.08 -5.16 -15.91
N GLU A 17 21.28 -5.73 -16.07
CA GLU A 17 22.15 -5.51 -17.22
C GLU A 17 21.50 -6.02 -18.51
N GLN A 18 21.02 -7.26 -18.52
CA GLN A 18 20.29 -7.83 -19.67
C GLN A 18 19.03 -7.02 -20.01
N ALA A 19 18.31 -6.53 -19.00
CA ALA A 19 17.17 -5.67 -19.21
C ALA A 19 17.57 -4.33 -19.85
N TYR A 20 18.70 -3.76 -19.43
CA TYR A 20 19.22 -2.52 -19.99
C TYR A 20 19.72 -2.70 -21.44
N GLU A 21 20.41 -3.79 -21.74
CA GLU A 21 20.78 -4.15 -23.12
C GLU A 21 19.54 -4.32 -24.01
N ARG A 22 18.50 -4.97 -23.48
CA ARG A 22 17.22 -5.11 -24.19
C ARG A 22 16.59 -3.74 -24.46
N TYR A 23 16.62 -2.84 -23.48
CA TYR A 23 16.18 -1.46 -23.63
C TYR A 23 16.97 -0.75 -24.75
N LEU A 24 18.30 -0.85 -24.78
CA LEU A 24 19.11 -0.25 -25.84
C LEU A 24 18.73 -0.80 -27.23
N SER A 25 18.55 -2.12 -27.33
CA SER A 25 18.10 -2.75 -28.58
C SER A 25 16.72 -2.27 -29.05
N LEU A 26 15.85 -1.86 -28.12
CA LEU A 26 14.52 -1.30 -28.41
C LEU A 26 14.63 0.15 -28.89
N VAL A 27 15.63 0.90 -28.43
CA VAL A 27 15.89 2.28 -28.85
C VAL A 27 16.54 2.33 -30.25
N GLU A 28 17.44 1.40 -30.54
CA GLU A 28 18.26 1.35 -31.76
C GLU A 28 17.59 0.60 -32.93
N ALA A 29 16.44 -0.01 -32.69
CA ALA A 29 15.72 -0.83 -33.67
C ALA A 29 15.35 -0.07 -34.97
N PRO A 30 15.74 -0.57 -36.16
CA PRO A 30 15.37 0.06 -37.42
C PRO A 30 13.93 -0.27 -37.89
N GLU A 31 13.40 -1.46 -37.58
CA GLU A 31 12.04 -1.86 -37.96
C GLU A 31 11.22 -2.42 -36.78
N PRO A 32 9.97 -1.96 -36.60
CA PRO A 32 9.13 -2.40 -35.50
C PRO A 32 8.49 -3.76 -35.78
N SER A 33 8.64 -4.68 -34.84
CA SER A 33 7.94 -5.98 -34.81
C SER A 33 6.59 -5.85 -34.07
N PRO A 34 5.58 -6.69 -34.38
CA PRO A 34 4.31 -6.64 -33.65
C PRO A 34 4.52 -6.98 -32.16
N PRO A 35 3.84 -6.28 -31.23
CA PRO A 35 4.01 -6.52 -29.81
C PRO A 35 3.46 -7.89 -29.38
N VAL A 36 4.13 -8.49 -28.40
CA VAL A 36 3.59 -9.65 -27.69
C VAL A 36 2.28 -9.23 -27.01
N ARG A 37 1.30 -10.15 -26.96
CA ARG A 37 -0.05 -9.90 -26.44
C ARG A 37 -0.03 -9.19 -25.07
N ALA A 38 0.81 -9.64 -24.15
CA ALA A 38 0.92 -9.05 -22.81
C ALA A 38 1.32 -7.57 -22.84
N VAL A 39 2.32 -7.22 -23.66
CA VAL A 39 2.77 -5.83 -23.87
C VAL A 39 1.64 -4.99 -24.46
N GLY A 40 0.95 -5.49 -25.49
CA GLY A 40 -0.18 -4.80 -26.10
C GLY A 40 -1.33 -4.53 -25.11
N VAL A 41 -1.63 -5.48 -24.22
CA VAL A 41 -2.63 -5.32 -23.16
C VAL A 41 -2.21 -4.22 -22.18
N VAL A 42 -0.97 -4.23 -21.68
CA VAL A 42 -0.49 -3.20 -20.75
C VAL A 42 -0.55 -1.81 -21.38
N CYS A 43 -0.09 -1.63 -22.62
CA CYS A 43 -0.18 -0.35 -23.32
C CYS A 43 -1.63 0.12 -23.50
N THR A 44 -2.55 -0.80 -23.80
CA THR A 44 -3.98 -0.49 -23.93
C THR A 44 -4.58 -0.05 -22.60
N LEU A 45 -4.21 -0.73 -21.51
CA LEU A 45 -4.66 -0.36 -20.16
C LEU A 45 -4.15 1.02 -19.80
N ILE A 46 -2.84 1.29 -19.97
CA ILE A 46 -2.24 2.61 -19.73
C ILE A 46 -2.97 3.71 -20.51
N HIS A 47 -3.34 3.46 -21.77
CA HIS A 47 -4.08 4.46 -22.55
C HIS A 47 -5.48 4.75 -21.98
N ARG A 48 -6.13 3.75 -21.38
CA ARG A 48 -7.48 3.87 -20.80
C ARG A 48 -7.48 4.34 -19.34
N SER A 49 -6.38 4.15 -18.63
CA SER A 49 -6.24 4.46 -17.21
C SER A 49 -5.43 5.73 -17.02
N GLY A 50 -5.85 6.62 -16.13
CA GLY A 50 -5.10 7.83 -15.75
C GLY A 50 -3.85 7.53 -14.91
N THR A 51 -2.98 6.62 -15.34
CA THR A 51 -1.79 6.14 -14.58
C THR A 51 -0.61 7.12 -14.60
N GLY A 52 -0.78 8.32 -15.19
CA GLY A 52 0.32 9.27 -15.35
C GLY A 52 1.43 8.75 -16.26
N LEU A 53 1.11 7.82 -17.17
CA LEU A 53 2.06 7.20 -18.10
C LEU A 53 1.53 7.33 -19.52
N ARG A 54 2.44 7.52 -20.48
CA ARG A 54 2.13 7.46 -21.90
C ARG A 54 3.10 6.53 -22.62
N VAL A 55 2.61 5.92 -23.69
CA VAL A 55 3.45 5.16 -24.61
C VAL A 55 4.37 6.13 -25.36
N HIS A 56 5.68 6.03 -25.12
CA HIS A 56 6.68 6.94 -25.70
C HIS A 56 7.06 6.54 -27.13
N ARG A 57 7.09 5.22 -27.40
CA ARG A 57 7.30 4.65 -28.74
C ARG A 57 6.31 3.52 -28.98
N ARG A 58 6.04 3.23 -30.25
CA ARG A 58 5.18 2.10 -30.65
C ARG A 58 5.65 0.82 -29.95
N PRO A 59 4.76 0.06 -29.29
CA PRO A 59 5.13 -1.18 -28.62
C PRO A 59 5.50 -2.25 -29.64
N GLU A 60 6.47 -3.10 -29.27
CA GLU A 60 7.04 -4.13 -30.13
C GLU A 60 7.23 -5.46 -29.40
N ALA A 61 7.66 -6.51 -30.12
CA ALA A 61 7.85 -7.84 -29.54
C ALA A 61 8.85 -7.84 -28.37
N ARG A 62 9.85 -6.96 -28.42
CA ARG A 62 10.88 -6.79 -27.37
C ARG A 62 10.36 -6.07 -26.13
N GLY A 63 9.24 -5.34 -26.22
CA GLY A 63 8.70 -4.56 -25.11
C GLY A 63 8.08 -3.23 -25.52
N ALA A 64 7.85 -2.37 -24.54
CA ALA A 64 7.33 -1.02 -24.72
C ALA A 64 8.14 0.00 -23.91
N LEU A 65 8.30 1.20 -24.48
CA LEU A 65 8.84 2.35 -23.76
C LEU A 65 7.70 3.25 -23.31
N LEU A 66 7.72 3.58 -22.02
CA LEU A 66 6.70 4.35 -21.35
C LEU A 66 7.35 5.56 -20.69
N GLU A 67 6.73 6.71 -20.86
CA GLU A 67 7.19 7.96 -20.28
C GLU A 67 6.18 8.44 -19.24
N ALA A 68 6.68 8.83 -18.07
CA ALA A 68 5.89 9.45 -17.03
C ALA A 68 5.43 10.85 -17.46
N THR A 69 4.13 11.11 -17.35
CA THR A 69 3.53 12.43 -17.59
C THR A 69 3.34 13.20 -16.28
N VAL A 70 3.49 12.54 -15.14
CA VAL A 70 3.45 13.13 -13.80
C VAL A 70 4.85 13.16 -13.20
N ARG A 71 5.03 14.01 -12.18
CA ARG A 71 6.32 14.15 -11.48
C ARG A 71 6.59 13.01 -10.51
N ASP A 72 5.55 12.38 -9.96
CA ASP A 72 5.70 11.30 -9.00
C ASP A 72 6.08 10.00 -9.72
N ARG A 73 7.38 9.71 -9.69
CA ARG A 73 7.98 8.50 -10.27
C ARG A 73 7.46 7.23 -9.58
N PHE A 74 7.24 7.27 -8.27
CA PHE A 74 6.88 6.07 -7.51
C PHE A 74 5.43 5.67 -7.74
N ASP A 75 4.54 6.65 -7.98
CA ASP A 75 3.17 6.37 -8.42
C ASP A 75 3.12 5.72 -9.80
N CYS A 76 3.96 6.18 -10.74
CA CYS A 76 4.12 5.52 -12.04
C CYS A 76 4.63 4.07 -11.87
N LEU A 77 5.66 3.87 -11.03
CA LEU A 77 6.21 2.55 -10.75
C LEU A 77 5.14 1.63 -10.15
N ARG A 78 4.42 2.08 -9.11
CA ARG A 78 3.31 1.35 -8.49
C ARG A 78 2.28 0.89 -9.52
N ALA A 79 1.86 1.78 -10.42
CA ALA A 79 0.92 1.46 -11.48
C ALA A 79 1.48 0.39 -12.43
N LEU A 80 2.76 0.51 -12.83
CA LEU A 80 3.42 -0.47 -13.69
C LEU A 80 3.55 -1.84 -13.03
N LEU A 81 3.96 -1.89 -11.76
CA LEU A 81 4.06 -3.13 -11.00
C LEU A 81 2.69 -3.83 -10.93
N ALA A 82 1.61 -3.09 -10.68
CA ALA A 82 0.25 -3.64 -10.66
C ALA A 82 -0.21 -4.15 -12.04
N LEU A 83 0.11 -3.42 -13.11
CA LEU A 83 -0.22 -3.84 -14.47
C LEU A 83 0.61 -5.04 -14.95
N THR A 84 1.81 -5.24 -14.43
CA THR A 84 2.73 -6.28 -14.91
C THR A 84 2.78 -7.53 -14.04
N ALA A 85 2.32 -7.45 -12.79
CA ALA A 85 2.40 -8.52 -11.77
C ALA A 85 2.04 -9.92 -12.28
N ASP A 86 0.95 -10.05 -13.03
CA ASP A 86 0.42 -11.33 -13.50
C ASP A 86 0.56 -11.54 -15.01
N ARG A 87 1.43 -10.77 -15.68
CA ARG A 87 1.53 -10.75 -17.15
C ARG A 87 2.86 -11.23 -17.70
N ASP A 88 3.74 -11.77 -16.86
CA ASP A 88 5.10 -12.21 -17.21
C ASP A 88 5.91 -11.07 -17.88
N LEU A 89 5.73 -9.85 -17.35
CA LEU A 89 6.40 -8.65 -17.81
C LEU A 89 7.23 -8.09 -16.66
N ALA A 90 8.49 -7.76 -16.94
CA ALA A 90 9.35 -7.04 -16.03
C ALA A 90 9.33 -5.55 -16.35
N VAL A 91 9.57 -4.74 -15.33
CA VAL A 91 9.68 -3.28 -15.44
C VAL A 91 11.14 -2.91 -15.22
N LEU A 92 11.74 -2.19 -16.15
CA LEU A 92 13.03 -1.55 -15.97
C LEU A 92 12.80 -0.05 -15.80
N ASP A 93 13.25 0.51 -14.69
CA ASP A 93 13.44 1.94 -14.58
C ASP A 93 14.74 2.33 -15.28
N VAL A 94 14.64 3.15 -16.32
CA VAL A 94 15.80 3.49 -17.16
C VAL A 94 16.74 4.46 -16.44
N ALA A 95 16.19 5.34 -15.58
CA ALA A 95 16.98 6.35 -14.88
C ALA A 95 17.82 5.71 -13.76
N THR A 96 17.23 4.79 -13.00
CA THR A 96 17.93 4.11 -11.89
C THR A 96 18.59 2.80 -12.31
N ARG A 97 18.33 2.32 -13.53
CA ARG A 97 18.74 1.00 -14.05
C ARG A 97 18.28 -0.16 -13.15
N ARG A 98 17.21 0.03 -12.38
CA ARG A 98 16.63 -1.01 -11.51
C ARG A 98 15.61 -1.84 -12.26
N LEU A 99 15.72 -3.15 -12.12
CA LEU A 99 14.81 -4.14 -12.69
C LEU A 99 13.85 -4.65 -11.61
N TYR A 100 12.57 -4.63 -11.91
CA TYR A 100 11.52 -5.26 -11.10
C TYR A 100 10.92 -6.39 -11.91
N ASN A 101 11.31 -7.62 -11.58
CA ASN A 101 10.85 -8.83 -12.25
C ASN A 101 9.86 -9.59 -11.34
N PRO A 102 8.60 -9.78 -11.75
CA PRO A 102 7.61 -10.49 -10.94
C PRO A 102 7.91 -11.99 -10.76
N ARG A 103 8.76 -12.60 -11.60
CA ARG A 103 9.10 -14.04 -11.50
C ARG A 103 9.90 -14.38 -10.23
N GLY A 104 10.64 -13.41 -9.68
CA GLY A 104 11.36 -13.54 -8.41
C GLY A 104 10.62 -12.93 -7.22
N ALA A 105 9.35 -12.59 -7.38
CA ALA A 105 8.59 -11.88 -6.37
C ALA A 105 7.89 -12.81 -5.38
N THR A 106 7.74 -12.34 -4.14
CA THR A 106 6.81 -12.90 -3.18
C THR A 106 5.51 -12.08 -3.18
N ARG A 107 4.38 -12.75 -3.34
CA ARG A 107 3.05 -12.10 -3.31
C ARG A 107 2.66 -11.87 -1.86
N ILE A 108 2.91 -10.66 -1.38
CA ILE A 108 2.64 -10.23 -0.02
C ILE A 108 2.25 -8.75 -0.03
N GLN A 109 1.41 -8.33 0.90
CA GLN A 109 1.01 -6.94 0.98
C GLN A 109 2.18 -6.11 1.50
N VAL A 110 2.59 -5.12 0.69
CA VAL A 110 3.65 -4.18 1.04
C VAL A 110 3.06 -2.78 1.05
N THR A 111 3.23 -2.05 2.15
CA THR A 111 2.77 -0.68 2.30
C THR A 111 3.93 0.24 2.62
N THR A 112 4.03 1.37 1.93
CA THR A 112 5.02 2.41 2.17
C THR A 112 4.37 3.78 1.97
N GLY A 113 4.36 4.60 3.02
CA GLY A 113 3.48 5.78 3.07
C GLY A 113 2.02 5.40 2.75
N ASN A 114 1.41 6.10 1.79
CA ASN A 114 0.04 5.85 1.33
C ASN A 114 -0.05 4.83 0.17
N ILE A 115 1.06 4.19 -0.17
CA ILE A 115 1.17 3.32 -1.35
C ILE A 115 1.15 1.86 -0.93
N THR A 116 0.33 1.06 -1.60
CA THR A 116 0.37 -0.40 -1.52
C THR A 116 0.92 -0.98 -2.82
N LEU A 117 1.89 -1.89 -2.71
CA LEU A 117 2.49 -2.59 -3.84
C LEU A 117 1.91 -4.02 -3.97
N PRO A 118 1.83 -4.55 -5.20
CA PRO A 118 1.19 -5.85 -5.47
C PRO A 118 2.05 -7.06 -5.04
N TYR A 119 3.36 -6.87 -4.92
CA TYR A 119 4.31 -7.91 -4.54
C TYR A 119 5.60 -7.27 -4.02
N LEU A 120 6.45 -8.09 -3.39
CA LEU A 120 7.79 -7.70 -2.94
C LEU A 120 8.85 -8.44 -3.75
N THR A 121 9.88 -7.71 -4.20
CA THR A 121 11.16 -8.25 -4.65
C THR A 121 12.27 -7.60 -3.83
N GLU A 122 13.47 -8.17 -3.83
CA GLU A 122 14.65 -7.52 -3.23
C GLU A 122 14.89 -6.13 -3.85
N SER A 123 14.72 -5.97 -5.16
CA SER A 123 14.90 -4.66 -5.81
C SER A 123 13.88 -3.59 -5.37
N ILE A 124 12.63 -3.98 -5.07
CA ILE A 124 11.63 -3.08 -4.48
C ILE A 124 12.04 -2.70 -3.05
N LEU A 125 12.50 -3.69 -2.27
CA LEU A 125 12.94 -3.47 -0.90
C LEU A 125 14.11 -2.49 -0.85
N ASP A 126 15.12 -2.71 -1.69
CA ASP A 126 16.29 -1.84 -1.84
C ASP A 126 15.89 -0.40 -2.13
N GLU A 127 14.97 -0.24 -3.09
CA GLU A 127 14.55 1.08 -3.51
C GLU A 127 13.82 1.83 -2.41
N ILE A 128 12.90 1.19 -1.70
CA ILE A 128 12.13 1.86 -0.64
C ILE A 128 13.03 2.24 0.53
N LEU A 129 14.02 1.40 0.87
CA LEU A 129 14.96 1.69 1.95
C LEU A 129 15.93 2.82 1.59
N GLU A 130 16.38 2.89 0.34
CA GLU A 130 17.30 3.93 -0.15
C GLU A 130 16.58 5.26 -0.45
N THR A 131 15.45 5.19 -1.18
CA THR A 131 14.69 6.33 -1.69
C THR A 131 13.20 6.14 -1.37
N PRO A 132 12.79 6.35 -0.11
CA PRO A 132 11.41 6.13 0.32
C PRO A 132 10.45 7.09 -0.40
N PRO A 133 9.23 6.64 -0.76
CA PRO A 133 8.23 7.48 -1.44
C PRO A 133 7.80 8.70 -0.63
N ASP A 134 7.73 8.55 0.70
CA ASP A 134 7.52 9.65 1.63
C ASP A 134 8.80 9.89 2.45
N PRO A 135 9.62 10.89 2.10
CA PRO A 135 10.82 11.24 2.85
C PRO A 135 10.55 11.77 4.26
N ARG A 136 9.32 12.24 4.56
CA ARG A 136 8.97 12.78 5.88
C ARG A 136 8.60 11.67 6.86
N ALA A 137 8.07 10.57 6.35
CA ALA A 137 7.71 9.38 7.12
C ALA A 137 8.22 8.11 6.42
N PRO A 138 9.56 7.92 6.33
CA PRO A 138 10.15 6.82 5.58
C PRO A 138 9.92 5.49 6.29
N ALA A 139 8.82 4.82 5.92
CA ALA A 139 8.41 3.55 6.47
C ALA A 139 8.03 2.55 5.39
N LEU A 140 8.31 1.28 5.68
CA LEU A 140 7.96 0.11 4.90
C LEU A 140 7.36 -0.92 5.84
N GLN A 141 6.17 -1.41 5.53
CA GLN A 141 5.55 -2.52 6.24
C GLN A 141 5.18 -3.63 5.28
N VAL A 142 5.50 -4.86 5.66
CA VAL A 142 5.14 -6.08 4.95
C VAL A 142 4.16 -6.86 5.83
N THR A 143 2.96 -7.13 5.32
CA THR A 143 1.84 -7.67 6.09
C THR A 143 1.40 -9.01 5.53
N ARG A 144 1.30 -10.02 6.40
CA ARG A 144 0.75 -11.36 6.07
C ARG A 144 -0.71 -11.50 6.48
N ALA A 145 -1.04 -10.91 7.62
CA ALA A 145 -2.36 -10.88 8.20
C ALA A 145 -2.48 -9.59 9.04
N PRO A 146 -3.68 -9.13 9.41
CA PRO A 146 -3.86 -7.87 10.14
C PRO A 146 -2.98 -7.67 11.37
N MET A 147 -2.62 -8.76 12.06
CA MET A 147 -1.79 -8.77 13.28
C MET A 147 -0.46 -9.52 13.09
N CYS A 148 -0.03 -9.73 11.84
CA CYS A 148 1.21 -10.42 11.49
C CYS A 148 1.96 -9.60 10.43
N TYR A 149 2.91 -8.79 10.88
CA TYR A 149 3.66 -7.89 10.01
C TYR A 149 5.11 -7.72 10.47
N ILE A 150 5.96 -7.26 9.56
CA ILE A 150 7.26 -6.67 9.86
C ILE A 150 7.30 -5.26 9.26
N ARG A 151 7.85 -4.31 10.01
CA ARG A 151 7.96 -2.91 9.60
C ARG A 151 9.38 -2.40 9.82
N ALA A 152 9.90 -1.68 8.84
CA ALA A 152 11.06 -0.81 9.01
C ALA A 152 10.61 0.65 8.95
N ARG A 153 11.17 1.46 9.84
CA ARG A 153 11.02 2.91 9.84
C ARG A 153 12.39 3.54 9.98
N ARG A 154 12.77 4.42 9.06
CA ARG A 154 14.00 5.19 9.16
C ARG A 154 13.78 6.37 10.11
N LEU A 155 14.61 6.46 11.12
CA LEU A 155 14.67 7.53 12.11
C LEU A 155 15.67 8.60 11.67
N PRO A 156 15.75 9.74 12.38
CA PRO A 156 16.92 10.61 12.30
C PRO A 156 18.24 9.82 12.49
N ASP A 157 19.34 10.37 11.98
CA ASP A 157 20.68 9.80 12.10
C ASP A 157 20.90 8.45 11.40
N GLU A 158 20.13 8.14 10.36
CA GLU A 158 20.25 6.89 9.57
C GLU A 158 20.01 5.60 10.35
N ILE A 159 19.40 5.70 11.54
CA ILE A 159 19.01 4.53 12.34
C ILE A 159 17.68 3.99 11.82
N PHE A 160 17.59 2.67 11.68
CA PHE A 160 16.36 1.97 11.38
C PHE A 160 15.78 1.36 12.65
N GLU A 161 14.50 1.65 12.88
CA GLU A 161 13.65 0.87 13.76
C GLU A 161 13.02 -0.26 12.94
N LEU A 162 13.36 -1.49 13.30
CA LEU A 162 12.67 -2.69 12.86
C LEU A 162 11.74 -3.14 13.95
N GLU A 163 10.51 -3.44 13.58
CA GLU A 163 9.57 -4.10 14.47
C GLU A 163 8.89 -5.25 13.75
N HIS A 164 8.53 -6.30 14.50
CA HIS A 164 7.63 -7.30 13.99
C HIS A 164 6.57 -7.64 15.03
N ARG A 165 5.40 -7.99 14.52
CA ARG A 165 4.27 -8.41 15.32
C ARG A 165 3.82 -9.79 14.87
N ASP A 166 3.57 -10.65 15.85
CA ASP A 166 2.90 -11.93 15.66
C ASP A 166 1.80 -12.08 16.69
N LEU A 167 0.57 -11.76 16.28
CA LEU A 167 -0.61 -11.71 17.14
C LEU A 167 -0.40 -10.76 18.34
N ASP A 168 -0.13 -11.35 19.50
CA ASP A 168 0.06 -10.66 20.78
C ASP A 168 1.53 -10.39 21.10
N ALA A 169 2.47 -10.99 20.37
CA ALA A 169 3.89 -10.80 20.58
C ALA A 169 4.39 -9.63 19.72
N PHE A 170 5.06 -8.67 20.35
CA PHE A 170 5.60 -7.49 19.69
C PHE A 170 7.08 -7.35 20.05
N PHE A 171 7.90 -7.15 19.03
CA PHE A 171 9.34 -7.08 19.17
C PHE A 171 9.94 -5.96 18.33
N GLN A 172 11.06 -5.43 18.79
CA GLN A 172 11.79 -4.36 18.14
C GLN A 172 13.30 -4.60 18.08
N LEU A 173 13.94 -3.93 17.13
CA LEU A 173 15.38 -3.84 16.97
C LEU A 173 15.71 -2.45 16.41
N TYR A 174 16.73 -1.79 16.95
CA TYR A 174 17.32 -0.58 16.38
C TYR A 174 18.67 -0.92 15.76
N THR A 175 18.91 -0.48 14.53
CA THR A 175 20.16 -0.75 13.82
C THR A 175 20.44 0.30 12.74
N ASP A 176 21.70 0.65 12.53
CA ASP A 176 22.19 1.45 11.40
C ASP A 176 22.58 0.58 10.18
N ASN A 177 22.48 -0.75 10.31
CA ASN A 177 22.92 -1.70 9.29
C ASN A 177 21.81 -1.94 8.24
N VAL A 178 21.81 -1.15 7.17
CA VAL A 178 20.86 -1.28 6.06
C VAL A 178 20.84 -2.69 5.43
N PRO A 179 21.99 -3.35 5.16
CA PRO A 179 22.00 -4.74 4.71
C PRO A 179 21.26 -5.71 5.65
N LEU A 180 21.39 -5.53 6.96
CA LEU A 180 20.67 -6.33 7.96
C LEU A 180 19.16 -6.08 7.87
N VAL A 181 18.72 -4.82 7.78
CA VAL A 181 17.30 -4.45 7.60
C VAL A 181 16.70 -5.14 6.39
N ARG A 182 17.37 -5.02 5.24
CA ARG A 182 16.97 -5.64 3.98
C ARG A 182 16.85 -7.15 4.13
N LYS A 183 17.90 -7.82 4.62
CA LYS A 183 17.91 -9.28 4.76
C LYS A 183 16.81 -9.76 5.72
N THR A 184 16.58 -9.02 6.80
CA THR A 184 15.56 -9.35 7.80
C THR A 184 14.15 -9.28 7.21
N ILE A 185 13.80 -8.20 6.52
CA ILE A 185 12.47 -8.04 5.90
C ILE A 185 12.26 -9.09 4.80
N TRP A 186 13.27 -9.33 3.97
CA TRP A 186 13.17 -10.32 2.91
C TRP A 186 13.01 -11.74 3.46
N ALA A 187 13.87 -12.15 4.39
CA ALA A 187 13.80 -13.45 5.07
C ALA A 187 12.44 -13.61 5.79
N TRP A 188 11.98 -12.55 6.47
CA TRP A 188 10.64 -12.53 7.03
C TRP A 188 9.62 -12.78 5.94
N ALA A 189 9.60 -12.04 4.83
CA ALA A 189 8.61 -12.16 3.77
C ALA A 189 8.54 -13.57 3.14
N ILE A 190 9.68 -14.21 2.88
CA ILE A 190 9.76 -15.55 2.26
C ILE A 190 9.65 -16.73 3.23
N ARG A 191 9.43 -16.47 4.54
CA ARG A 191 9.34 -17.49 5.61
C ARG A 191 10.67 -18.21 5.88
N ASP A 192 11.81 -17.58 5.62
CA ASP A 192 13.11 -18.11 6.04
C ASP A 192 13.28 -17.90 7.55
N PRO A 193 13.52 -18.93 8.38
CA PRO A 193 13.61 -18.77 9.83
C PRO A 193 14.82 -17.95 10.30
N TRP A 194 15.78 -17.63 9.41
CA TRP A 194 16.97 -16.84 9.73
C TRP A 194 16.66 -15.52 10.44
N TRP A 195 15.60 -14.80 10.03
CA TRP A 195 15.25 -13.50 10.62
C TRP A 195 14.92 -13.60 12.12
N GLN A 196 14.42 -14.76 12.56
CA GLN A 196 14.08 -14.99 13.97
C GLN A 196 15.28 -15.53 14.75
N GLN A 197 16.07 -16.42 14.13
CA GLN A 197 17.17 -17.13 14.79
C GLN A 197 18.45 -16.29 14.92
N ALA A 198 18.73 -15.43 13.94
CA ALA A 198 19.99 -14.68 13.87
C ALA A 198 19.90 -13.29 14.52
N ILE A 199 18.72 -12.88 14.98
CA ILE A 199 18.46 -11.54 15.46
C ILE A 199 18.07 -11.55 16.94
N ALA A 200 18.74 -10.72 17.73
CA ALA A 200 18.45 -10.52 19.14
C ALA A 200 17.29 -9.53 19.34
N TRP A 201 16.09 -9.97 18.96
CA TRP A 201 14.86 -9.19 19.12
C TRP A 201 14.61 -8.79 20.57
N GLN A 202 14.28 -7.51 20.78
CA GLN A 202 13.88 -7.01 22.09
C GLN A 202 12.35 -7.09 22.20
N PRO A 203 11.79 -7.81 23.18
CA PRO A 203 10.35 -7.79 23.40
C PRO A 203 9.93 -6.36 23.80
N VAL A 204 8.83 -5.91 23.22
CA VAL A 204 8.18 -4.67 23.62
C VAL A 204 7.02 -5.06 24.51
N ASP A 205 7.05 -4.58 25.75
CA ASP A 205 5.90 -4.69 26.64
C ASP A 205 4.74 -3.94 25.99
N THR A 206 3.87 -4.70 25.35
CA THR A 206 2.58 -4.17 24.94
C THR A 206 1.82 -4.03 26.25
N PRO A 207 1.32 -2.85 26.64
CA PRO A 207 0.39 -2.79 27.77
C PRO A 207 -0.75 -3.73 27.39
N VAL A 208 -0.80 -4.88 28.06
CA VAL A 208 -1.90 -5.82 27.95
C VAL A 208 -3.10 -4.98 28.33
N ALA A 209 -3.92 -4.60 27.35
CA ALA A 209 -5.25 -4.11 27.66
C ALA A 209 -5.82 -5.16 28.61
N PRO A 210 -6.19 -4.80 29.85
CA PRO A 210 -6.56 -5.78 30.86
C PRO A 210 -7.56 -6.70 30.20
N ARG A 211 -7.23 -8.00 30.18
CA ARG A 211 -8.10 -9.04 29.60
C ARG A 211 -9.51 -8.68 30.03
N ARG A 212 -10.36 -8.25 29.09
CA ARG A 212 -11.79 -8.12 29.39
C ARG A 212 -12.14 -9.48 29.97
N ARG A 213 -12.56 -9.51 31.24
CA ARG A 213 -13.14 -10.71 31.84
C ARG A 213 -14.11 -11.26 30.78
N PRO A 214 -14.12 -12.57 30.51
CA PRO A 214 -15.21 -13.13 29.73
C PRO A 214 -16.49 -12.62 30.37
N VAL A 215 -17.28 -11.86 29.59
CA VAL A 215 -18.63 -11.49 30.00
C VAL A 215 -19.32 -12.83 30.25
N PRO A 216 -19.84 -13.10 31.45
CA PRO A 216 -20.59 -14.33 31.71
C PRO A 216 -21.67 -14.44 30.62
N GLU A 217 -21.80 -15.61 29.99
CA GLU A 217 -22.80 -15.87 28.93
C GLU A 217 -24.24 -15.49 29.35
N ASP A 218 -24.49 -15.38 30.66
CA ASP A 218 -25.74 -14.95 31.27
C ASP A 218 -26.19 -13.52 30.87
N ASP A 219 -25.28 -12.63 30.47
CA ASP A 219 -25.60 -11.22 30.18
C ASP A 219 -26.25 -11.03 28.79
N ILE A 220 -25.92 -11.90 27.82
CA ILE A 220 -26.52 -11.81 26.46
C ILE A 220 -27.96 -12.29 26.50
N ASP A 221 -28.24 -13.38 27.22
CA ASP A 221 -29.60 -13.88 27.37
C ASP A 221 -30.48 -12.93 28.19
N ALA A 222 -29.92 -12.28 29.21
CA ALA A 222 -30.62 -11.23 29.97
C ALA A 222 -30.95 -10.01 29.09
N VAL A 223 -30.00 -9.54 28.27
CA VAL A 223 -30.23 -8.41 27.36
C VAL A 223 -31.20 -8.77 26.22
N LEU A 224 -31.14 -9.99 25.69
CA LEU A 224 -32.08 -10.47 24.66
C LEU A 224 -33.49 -10.69 25.24
N ALA A 225 -33.61 -11.15 26.49
CA ALA A 225 -34.88 -11.23 27.19
C ALA A 225 -35.48 -9.83 27.42
N GLU A 226 -34.65 -8.85 27.76
CA GLU A 226 -35.07 -7.45 27.92
C GLU A 226 -35.59 -6.85 26.61
N LEU A 227 -34.85 -7.03 25.51
CA LEU A 227 -35.24 -6.53 24.19
C LEU A 227 -36.53 -7.19 23.67
N ARG A 228 -36.76 -8.48 23.96
CA ARG A 228 -38.01 -9.15 23.63
C ARG A 228 -39.18 -8.63 24.47
N ARG A 229 -38.94 -8.37 25.76
CA ARG A 229 -39.94 -7.79 26.66
C ARG A 229 -40.34 -6.37 26.24
N MET A 230 -39.38 -5.58 25.73
CA MET A 230 -39.67 -4.27 25.13
C MET A 230 -40.42 -4.36 23.79
N ALA A 231 -40.23 -5.44 23.03
CA ALA A 231 -40.91 -5.65 21.74
C ALA A 231 -42.35 -6.16 21.89
N ASP A 232 -42.66 -6.87 22.98
CA ASP A 232 -44.00 -7.35 23.31
C ASP A 232 -44.85 -6.32 24.08
N GLU A 233 -44.26 -5.17 24.44
CA GLU A 233 -45.00 -4.05 25.03
C GLU A 233 -45.76 -3.32 23.91
N PRO A 234 -47.10 -3.25 23.94
CA PRO A 234 -47.85 -2.55 22.91
C PRO A 234 -47.45 -1.06 22.96
N PRO A 235 -47.23 -0.42 21.79
CA PRO A 235 -46.85 0.98 21.79
C PRO A 235 -47.93 1.78 22.53
N PRO A 236 -47.56 2.78 23.35
CA PRO A 236 -48.55 3.67 23.94
C PRO A 236 -49.36 4.28 22.78
N GLU A 237 -50.68 4.39 22.95
CA GLU A 237 -51.56 5.06 22.00
C GLU A 237 -51.18 6.55 21.90
N LEU A 238 -50.12 6.85 21.15
CA LEU A 238 -49.75 8.18 20.74
C LEU A 238 -50.72 8.56 19.62
N GLY A 239 -51.73 9.33 19.98
CA GLY A 239 -52.65 9.92 19.01
C GLY A 239 -51.86 10.62 17.91
N ALA A 240 -52.23 10.38 16.65
CA ALA A 240 -51.53 10.81 15.44
C ALA A 240 -51.19 12.31 15.32
N LEU A 241 -51.62 13.14 16.28
CA LEU A 241 -51.36 14.57 16.37
C LEU A 241 -50.06 14.93 17.12
N GLU A 242 -49.48 14.04 17.95
CA GLU A 242 -48.19 14.32 18.64
C GLU A 242 -46.95 14.00 17.79
N LEU A 243 -47.05 13.10 16.81
CA LEU A 243 -45.93 12.82 15.91
C LEU A 243 -45.63 14.01 14.99
N LEU A 244 -46.65 14.76 14.57
CA LEU A 244 -46.48 15.92 13.69
C LEU A 244 -45.81 17.12 14.40
N SER A 245 -46.03 17.30 15.71
CA SER A 245 -45.34 18.35 16.47
C SER A 245 -43.87 18.01 16.70
N THR A 246 -43.56 16.73 16.91
CA THR A 246 -42.18 16.27 17.16
C THR A 246 -41.30 16.39 15.92
N PHE A 247 -41.85 16.15 14.72
CA PHE A 247 -41.11 16.37 13.46
C PHE A 247 -40.93 17.85 13.12
N GLY A 248 -41.90 18.71 13.43
CA GLY A 248 -41.77 20.16 13.23
C GLY A 248 -40.68 20.82 14.09
N ASP A 249 -40.49 20.34 15.32
CA ASP A 249 -39.43 20.83 16.21
C ASP A 249 -38.02 20.43 15.77
N LEU A 250 -37.88 19.31 15.05
CA LEU A 250 -36.59 18.84 14.53
C LEU A 250 -36.14 19.67 13.31
N ASP A 251 -37.08 20.04 12.44
CA ASP A 251 -36.81 20.88 11.27
C ASP A 251 -36.38 22.30 11.68
N ASN A 252 -37.07 22.90 12.67
CA ASN A 252 -36.70 24.22 13.19
C ASN A 252 -35.30 24.24 13.84
N ARG A 253 -34.90 23.16 14.52
CA ARG A 253 -33.56 23.05 15.12
C ARG A 253 -32.47 22.86 14.08
N THR A 254 -32.78 22.17 12.98
CA THR A 254 -31.81 21.93 11.90
C THR A 254 -31.57 23.23 11.11
N GLN A 255 -32.62 24.01 10.86
CA GLN A 255 -32.51 25.30 10.18
C GLN A 255 -31.73 26.34 11.01
N ALA A 256 -31.92 26.37 12.33
CA ALA A 256 -31.19 27.27 13.23
C ALA A 256 -29.66 27.00 13.29
N ILE A 257 -29.21 25.80 12.90
CA ILE A 257 -27.79 25.45 12.82
C ILE A 257 -27.18 25.94 11.50
N LEU A 258 -27.96 25.97 10.42
CA LEU A 258 -27.51 26.36 9.08
C LEU A 258 -27.44 27.88 8.89
N ASP A 259 -28.24 28.67 9.62
CA ASP A 259 -28.32 30.13 9.48
C ASP A 259 -27.33 30.92 10.38
N ARG A 260 -26.27 30.29 10.92
CA ARG A 260 -25.22 31.02 11.66
C ARG A 260 -24.26 31.74 10.68
N PRO A 261 -24.12 33.07 10.76
CA PRO A 261 -23.09 33.77 9.97
C PRO A 261 -21.68 33.46 10.50
N GLU A 262 -20.73 33.24 9.60
CA GLU A 262 -19.31 33.05 9.92
C GLU A 262 -18.72 34.27 10.66
N PRO A 263 -17.85 34.07 11.66
CA PRO A 263 -17.21 35.18 12.37
C PRO A 263 -16.12 35.84 11.52
N ASP A 264 -16.17 37.17 11.44
CA ASP A 264 -15.21 38.05 10.77
C ASP A 264 -13.74 37.83 11.22
N ALA A 265 -12.84 37.86 10.24
CA ALA A 265 -11.39 37.87 10.46
C ALA A 265 -10.93 39.24 11.02
N PRO A 266 -9.99 39.29 11.98
CA PRO A 266 -9.50 40.56 12.51
C PRO A 266 -8.53 41.25 11.53
N GLU A 267 -8.78 42.54 11.31
CA GLU A 267 -7.95 43.45 10.51
C GLU A 267 -6.57 43.70 11.14
N ARG A 268 -5.61 43.98 10.26
CA ARG A 268 -4.21 44.33 10.55
C ARG A 268 -4.11 45.71 11.22
N GLY A 269 -3.31 45.78 12.28
CA GLY A 269 -2.66 47.01 12.76
C GLY A 269 -1.17 46.97 12.45
#